data_AF-A0A382HYA2-F1
#
_entry.id   AF-A0A382HYA2-F1
#
_cell.length_a   1.000
_cell.length_b   1.000
_cell.length_c   1.000
_cell.angle_alpha   90.00
_cell.angle_beta   90.00
_cell.angle_gamma   90.00
#
_symmetry.space_group_name_H-M   'P 1'
#
loop_
_entity.id
_entity.type
_entity.pdbx_description
1 polymer ?
#
loop_
_entity_poly.entity_id
_entity_poly.type
_entity_poly.pdbx_seq_one_letter_code
_entity_poly.pdbx_strand_id
1 'polypeptide(L)' 'MMEVNKIVLAYSGGLDTSVIIKWLKEQYDAEIVAFAADVGQGQELDPVREKALATGASEV' A
#
# COMPACT_ATOMS: atom_id res chain seq x y z
N MET A 1 -22.76 9.57 7.23
CA MET A 1 -21.56 9.61 6.36
C MET A 1 -21.17 8.17 6.10
N MET A 2 -20.67 7.82 4.90
CA MET A 2 -20.16 6.46 4.64
C MET A 2 -18.84 6.27 5.39
N GLU A 3 -18.71 5.17 6.13
CA GLU A 3 -17.43 4.73 6.67
C GLU A 3 -16.57 4.16 5.54
N VAL A 4 -15.29 4.55 5.53
CA VAL A 4 -14.31 4.03 4.57
C VAL A 4 -13.75 2.74 5.14
N ASN A 5 -14.23 1.60 4.67
CA ASN A 5 -13.83 0.30 5.23
C ASN A 5 -12.60 -0.31 4.53
N LYS A 6 -12.33 0.09 3.27
CA LYS A 6 -11.24 -0.45 2.45
C LYS A 6 -10.68 0.61 1.51
N ILE A 7 -9.35 0.67 1.39
CA ILE A 7 -8.62 1.60 0.53
C ILE A 7 -7.62 0.81 -0.32
N VAL A 8 -7.67 0.99 -1.64
CA VAL A 8 -6.64 0.50 -2.56
C VAL A 8 -5.65 1.63 -2.82
N LEU A 9 -4.37 1.40 -2.49
CA LEU A 9 -3.29 2.37 -2.64
C LEU A 9 -2.35 1.94 -3.76
N ALA A 10 -2.19 2.79 -4.78
CA ALA A 10 -1.09 2.63 -5.72
C ALA A 10 0.25 2.79 -4.98
N TYR A 11 1.01 1.71 -4.90
CA TYR A 11 2.18 1.59 -4.03
C TYR A 11 3.44 1.34 -4.87
N SER A 12 4.40 2.27 -4.79
CA SER A 12 5.65 2.20 -5.57
C SER A 12 6.80 1.52 -4.83
N GLY A 13 6.63 1.14 -3.56
CA GLY A 13 7.75 0.70 -2.71
C GLY A 13 8.58 1.85 -2.12
N GLY A 14 8.31 3.11 -2.50
CA GLY A 14 9.00 4.28 -1.98
C GLY A 14 8.76 4.54 -0.49
N LEU A 15 9.54 5.46 0.09
CA LEU A 15 9.35 5.90 1.48
C LEU A 15 7.95 6.52 1.65
N ASP A 16 7.56 7.40 0.74
CA ASP A 16 6.31 8.15 0.83
C ASP A 16 5.09 7.22 0.86
N THR A 17 5.00 6.30 -0.11
CA THR A 17 3.89 5.33 -0.16
C THR A 17 3.91 4.36 1.02
N SER A 18 5.06 4.11 1.63
CA SER A 18 5.17 3.30 2.86
C SER A 18 4.63 4.07 4.08
N VAL A 19 4.96 5.35 4.22
CA VAL A 19 4.40 6.19 5.29
C VAL A 19 2.88 6.34 5.13
N ILE A 20 2.40 6.49 3.89
CA ILE A 20 0.97 6.64 3.58
C ILE A 20 0.16 5.42 4.03
N ILE A 21 0.66 4.19 3.91
CA ILE A 21 -0.06 2.99 4.41
C ILE A 21 -0.37 3.13 5.90
N LYS A 22 0.61 3.53 6.71
CA LYS A 22 0.41 3.71 8.16
C LYS A 22 -0.56 4.85 8.46
N TRP A 23 -0.38 5.97 7.78
CA TRP A 23 -1.25 7.14 7.96
C TRP A 23 -2.71 6.84 7.60
N LEU A 24 -2.97 6.16 6.48
CA LEU A 24 -4.33 5.80 6.07
C LEU A 24 -5.01 4.87 7.08
N LYS A 25 -4.27 3.91 7.65
CA LYS A 25 -4.80 3.08 8.74
C LYS A 25 -5.20 3.90 9.96
N GLU A 26 -4.34 4.81 10.40
CA GLU A 26 -4.60 5.64 11.58
C GLU A 26 -5.76 6.62 11.37
N GLN A 27 -5.93 7.16 10.16
CA GLN A 27 -6.97 8.15 9.88
C GLN A 27 -8.35 7.55 9.59
N TYR A 28 -8.39 6.38 8.96
CA TYR A 28 -9.65 5.82 8.44
C TYR A 28 -10.06 4.52 9.13
N ASP A 29 -9.22 3.92 9.98
CA ASP A 29 -9.41 2.58 10.54
C ASP A 29 -9.82 1.55 9.46
N ALA A 30 -9.19 1.67 8.29
CA ALA A 30 -9.57 0.96 7.07
C ALA A 30 -8.58 -0.16 6.74
N GLU A 31 -9.09 -1.20 6.08
CA GLU A 31 -8.25 -2.18 5.42
C GLU A 31 -7.50 -1.52 4.26
N ILE A 32 -6.16 -1.63 4.25
CA ILE A 32 -5.34 -1.10 3.16
C ILE A 32 -4.87 -2.24 2.26
N VAL A 33 -5.18 -2.15 0.97
CA VAL A 33 -4.69 -3.04 -0.09
C VAL A 33 -3.68 -2.23 -0.91
N ALA A 34 -2.45 -2.70 -1.02
CA ALA A 34 -1.48 -2.09 -1.92
C ALA A 34 -1.72 -2.61 -3.35
N PHE A 35 -1.44 -1.79 -4.34
CA PHE A 35 -1.43 -2.18 -5.74
C PHE A 35 -0.11 -1.75 -6.35
N ALA A 36 0.68 -2.71 -6.80
CA ALA A 36 1.91 -2.48 -7.53
C ALA A 36 1.82 -3.15 -8.90
N ALA A 37 2.25 -2.45 -9.95
CA ALA A 37 2.24 -2.95 -11.31
C ALA A 37 3.57 -2.63 -11.99
N ASP A 38 4.13 -3.62 -12.68
CA ASP A 38 5.24 -3.38 -13.60
C ASP A 38 4.69 -2.75 -14.88
N VAL A 39 5.18 -1.55 -15.17
CA VAL A 39 4.86 -0.79 -16.39
C VAL A 39 6.11 -0.49 -17.23
N GLY A 40 7.15 -1.32 -17.09
CA GLY A 40 8.44 -1.16 -17.76
C GLY A 40 9.49 -0.44 -16.89
N GLN A 41 9.37 -0.53 -15.57
CA GLN A 41 10.25 0.17 -14.62
C GLN A 41 11.59 -0.58 -14.43
N GLY A 42 11.63 -1.86 -14.77
CA GLY A 42 12.80 -2.72 -14.58
C GLY A 42 13.12 -3.02 -13.11
N GLN A 43 12.16 -2.77 -12.20
CA GLN A 43 12.28 -3.10 -10.78
C GLN A 43 11.55 -4.40 -10.46
N GLU A 44 12.15 -5.20 -9.59
CA GLU A 44 11.53 -6.42 -9.07
C GLU A 44 10.30 -6.08 -8.22
N LEU A 45 9.16 -6.74 -8.49
CA LEU A 45 7.92 -6.53 -7.74
C LEU A 45 7.90 -7.26 -6.40
N ASP A 46 8.68 -8.32 -6.24
CA ASP A 46 8.71 -9.13 -5.01
C ASP A 46 9.16 -8.30 -3.78
N PRO A 47 10.25 -7.51 -3.83
CA PRO A 47 10.62 -6.62 -2.73
C PRO A 47 9.56 -5.56 -2.41
N VAL A 48 8.82 -5.09 -3.43
CA VAL A 48 7.73 -4.11 -3.25
C VAL A 48 6.58 -4.76 -2.49
N ARG A 49 6.22 -6.01 -2.85
CA ARG A 49 5.21 -6.81 -2.14
C ARG A 49 5.59 -7.02 -0.67
N GLU A 50 6.79 -7.52 -0.40
CA GLU A 50 7.26 -7.77 0.96
C GLU A 50 7.24 -6.50 1.81
N LYS A 51 7.70 -5.38 1.24
CA LYS A 51 7.73 -4.10 1.94
C LYS A 51 6.32 -3.56 2.23
N ALA A 52 5.38 -3.67 1.30
CA ALA A 52 4.00 -3.23 1.52
C ALA A 52 3.35 -3.98 2.68
N LEU A 53 3.48 -5.31 2.72
CA LEU A 53 2.95 -6.16 3.78
C LEU A 53 3.60 -5.83 5.13
N ALA A 54 4.93 -5.72 5.17
CA ALA A 54 5.67 -5.35 6.38
C ALA A 54 5.30 -3.96 6.91
N THR A 55 4.89 -3.05 6.03
CA THR A 55 4.47 -1.69 6.38
C THR A 55 3.01 -1.64 6.87
N GLY A 56 2.21 -2.65 6.54
CA GLY A 56 0.85 -2.82 7.05
C GLY A 56 -0.21 -3.02 5.97
N ALA A 57 0.12 -3.16 4.68
CA ALA A 57 -0.88 -3.61 3.71
C ALA A 57 -1.41 -5.00 4.11
N SER A 58 -2.70 -5.22 3.90
CA SER A 58 -3.37 -6.51 4.10
C SER A 58 -3.19 -7.45 2.91
N GLU A 59 -3.04 -6.87 1.72
CA GLU A 59 -2.86 -7.55 0.43
C GLU A 59 -2.05 -6.63 -0.50
N VAL A 60 -1.39 -7.22 -1.52
CA VAL A 60 -0.63 -6.53 -2.57
C VAL A 60 -0.86 -7.20 -3.92
#